data_AF-A0A975RZY0-F1
#
_entry.id   AF-A0A975RZY0-F1
#
_cell.length_a   1.000
_cell.length_b   1.000
_cell.length_c   1.000
_cell.angle_alpha   90.00
_cell.angle_beta   90.00
_cell.angle_gamma   90.00
#
_symmetry.space_group_name_H-M   'P 1'
#
loop_
_entity.id
_entity.type
_entity.pdbx_description
1 polymer ?
#
loop_
_entity_poly.entity_id
_entity_poly.type
_entity_poly.pdbx_seq_one_letter_code
_entity_poly.pdbx_strand_id
1 'polypeptide(L)' 'MARARVSCLVLVGLVLAACAAPVREPQVGVNMGVTPQGVRVTPNVATNVGGVRLGVNPYGGRISTRVGGVGIGIGL' A
#
# COMPACT_ATOMS: atom_id res chain seq x y z
N MET A 1 38.69 5.06 -10.15
CA MET A 1 38.10 4.57 -8.88
C MET A 1 36.98 5.48 -8.31
N ALA A 2 36.24 6.21 -9.15
CA ALA A 2 35.19 7.14 -8.69
C ALA A 2 33.76 6.56 -8.78
N ARG A 3 33.51 5.58 -9.66
CA ARG A 3 32.17 5.02 -9.91
C ARG A 3 31.58 4.24 -8.73
N ALA A 4 32.41 3.54 -7.95
CA ALA A 4 31.94 2.77 -6.80
C ALA A 4 31.46 3.65 -5.63
N ARG A 5 32.09 4.82 -5.43
CA ARG A 5 31.72 5.76 -4.35
C ARG A 5 30.39 6.46 -4.63
N VAL A 6 30.13 6.79 -5.90
CA VAL A 6 28.84 7.35 -6.34
C VAL A 6 27.72 6.33 -6.22
N SER A 7 27.97 5.07 -6.60
CA SER A 7 26.96 4.00 -6.51
C SER A 7 26.56 3.67 -5.08
N CYS A 8 27.50 3.70 -4.13
CA CYS A 8 27.23 3.43 -2.71
C CYS A 8 26.38 4.55 -2.08
N LEU A 9 26.69 5.82 -2.37
CA LEU A 9 25.92 6.97 -1.90
C LEU A 9 24.48 6.98 -2.43
N VAL A 10 24.28 6.58 -3.69
CA VAL A 10 22.94 6.46 -4.29
C VAL A 10 22.13 5.37 -3.59
N LEU A 11 22.74 4.21 -3.31
CA LEU A 11 22.06 3.11 -2.63
C LEU A 11 21.65 3.47 -1.20
N VAL A 12 22.55 4.12 -0.45
CA VAL A 12 22.27 4.60 0.90
C VAL A 12 21.16 5.67 0.87
N GLY A 13 21.18 6.58 -0.11
CA GLY A 13 20.13 7.58 -0.29
C GLY A 13 18.76 6.99 -0.61
N LEU A 14 18.70 5.95 -1.44
CA LEU A 14 17.45 5.24 -1.78
C LEU A 14 16.85 4.52 -0.56
N VAL A 15 17.68 3.87 0.26
CA VAL A 15 17.23 3.19 1.49
C VAL A 15 16.73 4.20 2.53
N LEU A 16 17.44 5.32 2.71
CA LEU A 16 17.00 6.39 3.60
C LEU A 16 15.69 7.04 3.13
N ALA A 17 15.53 7.26 1.83
CA ALA A 17 14.29 7.80 1.25
C ALA A 17 13.11 6.82 1.38
N ALA A 18 13.36 5.52 1.31
CA ALA A 18 12.35 4.50 1.59
C ALA A 18 11.96 4.46 3.08
N CYS A 19 12.92 4.64 3.99
CA CYS A 19 12.67 4.72 5.43
C CYS A 19 11.99 6.03 5.86
N ALA A 20 12.31 7.15 5.21
CA ALA A 20 11.71 8.46 5.47
C ALA A 20 10.38 8.67 4.72
N ALA A 21 9.90 7.66 3.98
CA ALA A 21 8.61 7.73 3.31
C ALA A 21 7.52 7.93 4.37
N PRO A 22 6.67 8.97 4.26
CA PRO A 22 5.62 9.21 5.23
C PRO A 22 4.69 8.00 5.26
N VAL A 23 4.67 7.29 6.39
CA VAL A 23 3.71 6.24 6.67
C VAL A 23 2.38 6.95 6.89
N ARG A 24 1.51 6.94 5.87
CA ARG A 24 0.17 7.52 6.01
C ARG A 24 -0.60 6.71 7.04
N GLU A 25 -1.41 7.37 7.86
CA GLU A 25 -2.23 6.66 8.85
C GLU A 25 -3.10 5.58 8.18
N PRO A 26 -3.37 4.47 8.89
CA PRO A 26 -4.29 3.46 8.41
C PRO A 26 -5.66 4.10 8.14
N GLN A 27 -6.15 3.93 6.92
CA GLN A 27 -7.50 4.31 6.54
C GLN A 27 -8.46 3.17 6.89
N VAL A 28 -9.41 3.46 7.76
CA VAL A 28 -10.52 2.55 8.06
C VAL A 28 -11.72 2.96 7.22
N GLY A 29 -12.34 1.99 6.55
CA GLY A 29 -13.54 2.18 5.73
C GLY A 29 -14.56 1.09 6.02
N VAL A 30 -15.80 1.35 5.62
CA VAL A 30 -16.90 0.38 5.72
C VAL A 30 -17.61 0.37 4.38
N ASN A 31 -17.69 -0.82 3.77
CA ASN A 31 -18.50 -1.04 2.58
C ASN A 31 -19.84 -1.60 3.01
N MET A 32 -20.92 -1.02 2.52
CA MET A 32 -22.28 -1.51 2.77
C MET A 32 -22.94 -1.88 1.46
N GLY A 33 -23.65 -3.02 1.46
CA GLY A 33 -24.45 -3.48 0.35
C GLY A 33 -25.77 -4.05 0.84
N VAL A 34 -26.85 -3.78 0.12
CA VAL A 34 -28.15 -4.40 0.37
C VAL A 34 -28.22 -5.70 -0.42
N THR A 35 -28.58 -6.79 0.25
CA THR A 35 -28.76 -8.12 -0.32
C THR A 35 -30.17 -8.62 -0.04
N PRO A 36 -30.70 -9.61 -0.78
CA PRO A 36 -31.97 -10.24 -0.45
C PRO A 36 -32.04 -10.84 0.97
N GLN A 37 -30.88 -11.19 1.56
CA GLN A 37 -30.76 -11.68 2.93
C GLN A 37 -30.62 -10.57 3.99
N GLY A 38 -30.59 -9.30 3.59
CA GLY A 38 -30.44 -8.15 4.50
C GLY A 38 -29.28 -7.22 4.14
N VAL A 39 -28.85 -6.40 5.10
CA VAL A 39 -27.74 -5.45 4.93
C VAL A 39 -26.42 -6.14 5.23
N ARG A 40 -25.51 -6.19 4.25
CA ARG A 40 -24.15 -6.68 4.41
C ARG A 40 -23.23 -5.50 4.70
N VAL A 41 -22.56 -5.55 5.85
CA VAL A 41 -21.55 -4.57 6.28
C VAL A 41 -20.18 -5.24 6.23
N THR A 42 -19.26 -4.67 5.45
CA THR A 42 -17.90 -5.18 5.27
C THR A 42 -16.90 -4.10 5.67
N PRO A 43 -16.33 -4.18 6.89
CA PRO A 43 -15.25 -3.29 7.28
C PRO A 43 -14.01 -3.56 6.41
N ASN A 44 -13.23 -2.53 6.16
CA ASN A 44 -11.92 -2.65 5.52
C ASN A 44 -10.91 -1.73 6.20
N VAL A 45 -9.67 -2.18 6.31
CA VAL A 45 -8.54 -1.37 6.78
C VAL A 45 -7.51 -1.34 5.66
N ALA A 46 -6.94 -0.18 5.36
CA ALA A 46 -5.87 -0.07 4.38
C ALA A 46 -4.80 0.93 4.82
N THR A 47 -3.53 0.62 4.61
CA THR A 47 -2.39 1.50 4.89
C THR A 47 -1.52 1.66 3.64
N ASN A 48 -0.71 2.71 3.60
CA ASN A 48 0.26 2.93 2.53
C ASN A 48 1.68 2.86 3.09
N VAL A 49 2.51 1.99 2.53
CA VAL A 49 3.92 1.81 2.88
C VAL A 49 4.74 1.96 1.59
N GLY A 50 5.54 3.02 1.49
CA GLY A 50 6.50 3.20 0.38
C GLY A 50 5.88 3.12 -1.04
N GLY A 51 4.67 3.65 -1.23
CA GLY A 51 3.96 3.58 -2.53
C GLY A 51 3.16 2.30 -2.77
N VAL A 52 3.21 1.35 -1.83
CA VAL A 52 2.37 0.16 -1.80
C VAL A 52 1.20 0.40 -0.85
N ARG A 53 -0.02 0.14 -1.30
CA ARG A 53 -1.23 0.11 -0.49
C ARG A 53 -1.53 -1.33 -0.07
N LEU A 54 -1.49 -1.58 1.22
CA LEU A 54 -1.89 -2.85 1.83
C LEU A 54 -3.30 -2.68 2.40
N GLY A 55 -4.18 -3.64 2.21
CA GLY A 55 -5.50 -3.60 2.82
C GLY A 55 -6.06 -4.97 3.14
N VAL A 56 -6.96 -5.01 4.11
CA VAL A 56 -7.62 -6.23 4.59
C VAL A 56 -9.10 -5.97 4.82
N ASN A 57 -9.92 -7.00 4.60
CA ASN A 57 -11.33 -7.05 4.96
C ASN A 57 -11.65 -8.48 5.49
N PRO A 58 -12.86 -8.75 6.02
CA PRO A 58 -13.23 -10.07 6.51
C PRO A 58 -13.19 -11.21 5.48
N TYR A 59 -13.03 -10.91 4.19
CA TYR A 59 -13.01 -11.89 3.11
C TYR A 59 -11.61 -12.15 2.57
N GLY A 60 -10.63 -11.33 2.94
CA GLY A 60 -9.24 -11.52 2.53
C GLY A 60 -8.42 -10.24 2.53
N GLY A 61 -7.22 -10.37 1.96
CA GLY A 61 -6.20 -9.32 1.90
C GLY A 61 -5.98 -8.85 0.46
N ARG A 62 -5.67 -7.58 0.30
CA ARG A 62 -5.30 -6.97 -0.98
C ARG A 62 -4.01 -6.18 -0.85
N ILE A 63 -3.14 -6.31 -1.85
CA ILE A 63 -1.91 -5.54 -1.98
C ILE A 63 -1.96 -4.86 -3.34
N SER A 64 -1.80 -3.55 -3.37
CA SER A 64 -1.70 -2.79 -4.62
C SER A 64 -0.55 -1.81 -4.58
N THR A 65 -0.01 -1.47 -5.73
CA THR A 65 1.00 -0.43 -5.91
C THR A 65 0.56 0.48 -7.05
N ARG A 66 1.11 1.68 -7.12
CA ARG A 66 0.83 2.63 -8.19
C ARG A 66 2.10 2.92 -8.97
N VAL A 67 2.09 2.65 -10.27
CA VAL A 67 3.19 2.95 -11.19
C VAL A 67 2.67 3.93 -12.25
N GLY A 68 3.20 5.15 -12.28
CA GLY A 68 2.86 6.14 -13.32
C GLY A 68 1.37 6.53 -13.38
N GLY A 69 0.65 6.48 -12.25
CA GLY A 69 -0.79 6.76 -12.20
C GLY A 69 -1.68 5.52 -12.36
N VAL A 70 -1.14 4.42 -12.88
CA VAL A 70 -1.85 3.13 -12.99
C VAL A 70 -1.69 2.34 -11.70
N GLY A 71 -2.81 1.93 -11.10
CA GLY A 71 -2.82 1.05 -9.93
C GLY A 71 -2.82 -0.42 -10.35
N ILE A 72 -1.86 -1.20 -9.86
CA ILE A 72 -1.78 -2.65 -10.08
C ILE A 72 -1.91 -3.32 -8.71
N GLY A 73 -2.77 -4.34 -8.59
CA GLY A 73 -2.93 -5.04 -7.32
C GLY A 73 -3.41 -6.47 -7.48
N ILE A 74 -3.11 -7.25 -6.45
CA ILE A 74 -3.52 -8.64 -6.28
C ILE A 74 -4.21 -8.78 -4.92
N GLY A 75 -5.28 -9.56 -4.86
CA GLY A 75 -6.02 -9.81 -3.63
C GLY A 75 -6.71 -11.16 -3.66
N LEU A 76 -6.94 -11.71 -2.47
CA LEU A 76 -7.68 -12.94 -2.22
C LEU A 76 -9.05 -12.59 -1.63
#